data_AF-A0A1L6F7N9-F1
#
_entry.id   AF-A0A1L6F7N9-F1
#
_cell.length_a   1.000
_cell.length_b   1.000
_cell.length_c   1.000
_cell.angle_alpha   90.00
_cell.angle_beta   90.00
_cell.angle_gamma   90.00
#
_symmetry.space_group_name_H-M   'P 1'
#
loop_
_entity.id
_entity.type
_entity.pdbx_description
1 polymer ?
#
loop_
_entity_poly.entity_id
_entity_poly.type
_entity_poly.pdbx_seq_one_letter_code
_entity_poly.pdbx_strand_id
1 'polypeptide(L)'
;MLGRICPPARVLDPERGGVVAGVELRHWGEPFPVLVPGEIVIEAFACELPEAHLQAMARQARRPVWINLEYLSAEDWVAGCHGLASPHPRLPLVKHFFFPGFDTDSGGLLREAGLLARRDAFVGDPARCSAWRAGRGPVAADSLWVSLFAYEQPGLAALIGAWQGGSRAVELLVPESRVLGDLARALGVDALRAGDRLQHGRLGVQVLPFTDQAGYDQLLWGCDLNFVRGEDSFVRAQWAAKPFVWQIYPQSGAAHRDKLDAFLGRYLAGVAPAPAAALVALWQAWNGFGASAAALAQAWPAFSEALPALDAHARHWCGRLAAGEDLVTRLTRFCSHIEAAAR
;
A
#
# COMPACT_ATOMS: atom_id res chain seq x y z
N MET A 1 -12.73 -2.06 -11.97
CA MET A 1 -11.82 -1.96 -10.80
C MET A 1 -11.75 -0.53 -10.25
N LEU A 2 -11.49 0.49 -11.08
CA LEU A 2 -11.41 1.90 -10.67
C LEU A 2 -12.63 2.38 -9.87
N GLY A 3 -13.85 2.03 -10.29
CA GLY A 3 -15.07 2.37 -9.55
C GLY A 3 -15.11 1.87 -8.10
N ARG A 4 -14.33 0.84 -7.73
CA ARG A 4 -14.26 0.38 -6.33
C ARG A 4 -13.50 1.36 -5.43
N ILE A 5 -12.38 1.88 -5.91
CA ILE A 5 -11.50 2.82 -5.18
C ILE A 5 -11.92 4.29 -5.37
N CYS A 6 -12.63 4.59 -6.47
CA CYS A 6 -13.18 5.90 -6.77
C CYS A 6 -14.68 5.74 -7.07
N PRO A 7 -15.56 5.76 -6.06
CA PRO A 7 -17.00 5.58 -6.24
C PRO A 7 -17.64 6.52 -7.28
N PRO A 8 -17.26 7.81 -7.40
CA PRO A 8 -17.77 8.68 -8.46
C PRO A 8 -17.46 8.19 -9.87
N ALA A 9 -16.39 7.40 -10.07
CA ALA A 9 -16.05 6.84 -11.38
C ALA A 9 -17.03 5.73 -11.84
N ARG A 10 -17.89 5.20 -10.95
CA ARG A 10 -18.85 4.12 -11.30
C ARG A 10 -19.95 4.57 -12.25
N VAL A 11 -20.26 5.87 -12.27
CA VAL A 11 -21.35 6.44 -13.07
C VAL A 11 -20.84 7.08 -14.36
N LEU A 12 -19.54 6.99 -14.64
CA LEU A 12 -18.97 7.51 -15.87
C LEU A 12 -19.38 6.65 -17.06
N ASP A 13 -19.59 7.29 -18.19
CA ASP A 13 -19.77 6.63 -19.47
C ASP A 13 -18.48 5.85 -19.81
N PRO A 14 -18.55 4.53 -20.05
CA PRO A 14 -17.35 3.72 -20.30
C PRO A 14 -16.66 4.06 -21.63
N GLU A 15 -17.38 4.63 -22.61
CA GLU A 15 -16.81 5.02 -23.91
C GLU A 15 -16.28 6.45 -23.89
N ARG A 16 -17.05 7.38 -23.31
CA ARG A 16 -16.71 8.82 -23.30
C ARG A 16 -15.85 9.22 -22.11
N GLY A 17 -15.91 8.45 -21.03
CA GLY A 17 -15.26 8.81 -19.78
C GLY A 17 -15.93 9.99 -19.08
N GLY A 18 -15.15 10.74 -18.31
CA GLY A 18 -15.59 11.98 -17.68
C GLY A 18 -14.59 12.52 -16.66
N VAL A 19 -14.93 13.65 -16.03
CA VAL A 19 -14.05 14.33 -15.08
C VAL A 19 -14.44 13.99 -13.64
N VAL A 20 -13.47 13.52 -12.85
CA VAL A 20 -13.62 13.28 -11.42
C VAL A 20 -12.46 13.94 -10.68
N ALA A 21 -12.76 14.79 -9.70
CA ALA A 21 -11.76 15.52 -8.91
C ALA A 21 -10.72 16.27 -9.77
N GLY A 22 -11.15 16.82 -10.91
CA GLY A 22 -10.27 17.51 -11.86
C GLY A 22 -9.42 16.61 -12.76
N VAL A 23 -9.57 15.28 -12.67
CA VAL A 23 -8.89 14.31 -13.53
C VAL A 23 -9.86 13.83 -14.60
N GLU A 24 -9.47 13.97 -15.87
CA GLU A 24 -10.19 13.37 -16.98
C GLU A 24 -9.87 11.87 -17.06
N LEU A 25 -10.90 11.05 -16.83
CA LEU A 25 -10.81 9.60 -16.87
C LEU A 25 -11.34 9.11 -18.21
N ARG A 26 -10.56 8.29 -18.91
CA ARG A 26 -10.94 7.64 -20.17
C ARG A 26 -10.64 6.14 -20.10
N HIS A 27 -11.45 5.35 -20.79
CA HIS A 27 -11.18 3.92 -20.93
C HIS A 27 -10.09 3.68 -21.98
N TRP A 28 -9.10 2.85 -21.64
CA TRP A 28 -8.10 2.38 -22.59
C TRP A 28 -8.71 1.27 -23.44
N GLY A 29 -9.19 1.63 -24.63
CA GLY A 29 -9.83 0.71 -25.57
C GLY A 29 -8.91 0.26 -26.70
N GLU A 30 -9.34 -0.79 -27.41
CA GLU A 30 -8.79 -1.21 -28.70
C GLU A 30 -9.91 -1.13 -29.76
N PRO A 31 -9.73 -0.32 -30.82
CA PRO A 31 -8.57 0.51 -31.13
C PRO A 31 -8.38 1.69 -30.16
N PHE A 32 -7.13 2.09 -29.93
CA PHE A 32 -6.81 3.22 -29.04
C PHE A 32 -7.34 4.54 -29.64
N PRO A 33 -8.03 5.39 -28.86
CA PRO A 33 -8.58 6.64 -29.37
C PRO A 33 -7.48 7.60 -29.82
N VAL A 34 -7.76 8.38 -30.87
CA VAL A 34 -6.85 9.43 -31.31
C VAL A 34 -6.87 10.57 -30.29
N LEU A 35 -5.76 10.76 -29.58
CA LEU A 35 -5.58 11.77 -28.55
C LEU A 35 -4.38 12.64 -28.88
N VAL A 36 -4.48 13.93 -28.55
CA VAL A 36 -3.31 14.82 -28.51
C VAL A 36 -2.51 14.42 -27.26
N PRO A 37 -1.22 14.02 -27.40
CA PRO A 37 -0.39 13.72 -26.25
C PRO A 37 -0.28 14.92 -25.31
N GLY A 38 -0.29 14.67 -24.02
CA GLY A 38 0.02 15.70 -23.02
C GLY A 38 1.50 16.10 -23.07
N GLU A 39 1.85 17.19 -22.41
CA GLU A 39 3.24 17.68 -22.31
C GLU A 39 4.15 16.69 -21.56
N ILE A 40 3.56 15.94 -20.63
CA ILE A 40 4.18 14.84 -19.91
C ILE A 40 3.32 13.60 -20.13
N VAL A 41 3.96 12.49 -20.51
CA VAL A 41 3.32 11.18 -20.67
C VAL A 41 3.92 10.22 -19.66
N ILE A 42 3.09 9.73 -18.73
CA ILE A 42 3.49 8.76 -17.71
C ILE A 42 2.97 7.39 -18.12
N GLU A 43 3.90 6.51 -18.48
CA GLU A 43 3.67 5.08 -18.64
C GLU A 43 3.85 4.42 -17.27
N ALA A 44 2.77 3.94 -16.66
CA ALA A 44 2.82 3.33 -15.34
C ALA A 44 3.01 1.81 -15.44
N PHE A 45 4.02 1.29 -14.74
CA PHE A 45 4.32 -0.13 -14.60
C PHE A 45 4.56 -0.85 -15.94
N ALA A 46 5.26 -0.16 -16.86
CA ALA A 46 5.57 -0.67 -18.19
C ALA A 46 4.33 -1.15 -18.99
N CYS A 47 3.22 -0.42 -18.90
CA CYS A 47 1.94 -0.81 -19.54
C CYS A 47 1.92 -0.77 -21.09
N GLU A 48 3.08 -0.63 -21.75
CA GLU A 48 3.28 -0.52 -23.20
C GLU A 48 2.32 0.46 -23.91
N LEU A 49 2.80 1.66 -24.21
CA LEU A 49 2.00 2.66 -24.93
C LEU A 49 1.67 2.19 -26.36
N PRO A 50 0.46 2.46 -26.89
CA PRO A 50 0.10 2.08 -28.25
C PRO A 50 0.98 2.79 -29.29
N GLU A 51 1.40 2.08 -30.34
CA GLU A 51 2.27 2.65 -31.40
C GLU A 51 1.66 3.92 -32.02
N ALA A 52 0.34 3.97 -32.21
CA ALA A 52 -0.34 5.18 -32.70
C ALA A 52 -0.11 6.41 -31.79
N HIS A 53 -0.08 6.21 -30.48
CA HIS A 53 0.20 7.28 -29.52
C HIS A 53 1.68 7.68 -29.52
N LEU A 54 2.60 6.70 -29.59
CA LEU A 54 4.04 6.96 -29.72
C LEU A 54 4.35 7.79 -30.97
N GLN A 55 3.72 7.46 -32.10
CA GLN A 55 3.85 8.24 -33.34
C GLN A 55 3.29 9.66 -33.18
N ALA A 56 2.16 9.82 -32.48
CA ALA A 56 1.60 11.13 -32.18
C ALA A 56 2.52 11.97 -31.28
N MET A 57 3.17 11.35 -30.28
CA MET A 57 4.18 11.99 -29.42
C MET A 57 5.38 12.46 -30.24
N ALA A 58 5.90 11.60 -31.13
CA ALA A 58 7.07 11.90 -31.96
C ALA A 58 6.85 13.04 -32.97
N ARG A 59 5.59 13.29 -33.38
CA ARG A 59 5.21 14.36 -34.33
C ARG A 59 4.98 15.72 -33.67
N GLN A 60 4.96 15.80 -32.33
CA GLN A 60 4.80 17.07 -31.64
C GLN A 60 5.98 18.01 -31.93
N ALA A 61 5.71 19.30 -32.11
CA ALA A 61 6.76 20.31 -32.26
C ALA A 61 7.68 20.34 -31.03
N ARG A 62 7.10 20.24 -29.83
CA ARG A 62 7.80 19.96 -28.58
C ARG A 62 7.42 18.56 -28.12
N ARG A 63 8.37 17.63 -28.17
CA ARG A 63 8.16 16.25 -27.75
C ARG A 63 7.87 16.18 -26.24
N PRO A 64 6.94 15.32 -25.81
CA PRO A 64 6.60 15.24 -24.40
C PRO A 64 7.71 14.61 -23.58
N VAL A 65 7.75 14.95 -22.29
CA VAL A 65 8.56 14.22 -21.31
C VAL A 65 7.91 12.85 -21.11
N TRP A 66 8.61 11.79 -21.51
CA TRP A 66 8.12 10.42 -21.35
C TRP A 66 8.74 9.79 -20.09
N ILE A 67 7.89 9.51 -19.12
CA ILE A 67 8.25 8.90 -17.84
C ILE A 67 7.75 7.46 -17.82
N ASN A 68 8.62 6.55 -17.42
CA ASN A 68 8.26 5.20 -16.98
C ASN A 68 8.17 5.20 -15.45
N LEU A 69 6.96 5.19 -14.91
CA LEU A 69 6.76 5.09 -13.47
C LEU A 69 6.83 3.62 -13.07
N GLU A 70 7.88 3.26 -12.34
CA GLU A 70 8.14 1.90 -11.91
C GLU A 70 7.49 1.58 -10.57
N TYR A 71 7.45 0.28 -10.22
CA TYR A 71 7.02 -0.13 -8.88
C TYR A 71 7.99 0.39 -7.81
N LEU A 72 7.45 0.65 -6.63
CA LEU A 72 8.23 0.95 -5.43
C LEU A 72 9.17 -0.20 -5.11
N SER A 73 10.45 0.09 -4.87
CA SER A 73 11.39 -0.87 -4.28
C SER A 73 12.24 -0.24 -3.18
N ALA A 74 12.68 -1.11 -2.27
CA ALA A 74 13.61 -0.82 -1.19
C ALA A 74 15.00 -1.39 -1.47
N GLU A 75 15.26 -1.89 -2.67
CA GLU A 75 16.54 -2.47 -3.04
C GLU A 75 17.55 -1.39 -3.45
N ASP A 76 18.84 -1.63 -3.20
CA ASP A 76 19.89 -0.61 -3.36
C ASP A 76 20.14 -0.21 -4.82
N TRP A 77 19.79 -1.06 -5.78
CA TRP A 77 19.93 -0.76 -7.21
C TRP A 77 19.01 0.36 -7.68
N VAL A 78 17.94 0.67 -6.94
CA VAL A 78 16.96 1.72 -7.29
C VAL A 78 17.65 3.06 -7.54
N ALA A 79 18.57 3.45 -6.66
CA ALA A 79 19.28 4.73 -6.78
C ALA A 79 20.13 4.81 -8.06
N GLY A 80 20.69 3.68 -8.52
CA GLY A 80 21.47 3.61 -9.75
C GLY A 80 20.62 3.63 -11.03
N CYS A 81 19.32 3.29 -10.92
CA CYS A 81 18.40 3.21 -12.06
C CYS A 81 17.42 4.40 -12.14
N HIS A 82 17.21 5.13 -11.03
CA HIS A 82 16.35 6.29 -11.00
C HIS A 82 16.89 7.43 -11.88
N GLY A 83 16.02 7.97 -12.74
CA GLY A 83 16.34 9.06 -13.66
C GLY A 83 17.05 8.64 -14.95
N LEU A 84 17.38 7.34 -15.13
CA LEU A 84 18.06 6.88 -16.34
C LEU A 84 17.25 7.15 -17.61
N ALA A 85 17.93 7.66 -18.63
CA ALA A 85 17.38 7.90 -19.95
C ALA A 85 17.55 6.68 -20.86
N SER A 86 16.51 6.34 -21.62
CA SER A 86 16.47 5.26 -22.59
C SER A 86 15.92 5.80 -23.92
N PRO A 87 16.80 6.11 -24.88
CA PRO A 87 16.38 6.54 -26.22
C PRO A 87 15.54 5.46 -26.90
N HIS A 88 14.42 5.86 -27.50
CA HIS A 88 13.58 4.94 -28.24
C HIS A 88 14.32 4.45 -29.50
N PRO A 89 14.28 3.15 -29.84
CA PRO A 89 15.12 2.59 -30.91
C PRO A 89 14.85 3.15 -32.31
N ARG A 90 13.64 3.69 -32.55
CA ARG A 90 13.19 4.14 -33.89
C ARG A 90 12.67 5.58 -33.94
N LEU A 91 12.26 6.13 -32.80
CA LEU A 91 11.54 7.41 -32.75
C LEU A 91 12.43 8.40 -32.01
N PRO A 92 12.33 9.71 -32.28
CA PRO A 92 13.11 10.73 -31.59
C PRO A 92 12.60 10.98 -30.16
N LEU A 93 12.20 9.93 -29.43
CA LEU A 93 11.67 9.97 -28.07
C LEU A 93 12.70 9.41 -27.10
N VAL A 94 12.71 9.91 -25.86
CA VAL A 94 13.54 9.40 -24.78
C VAL A 94 12.64 9.08 -23.60
N LYS A 95 12.64 7.81 -23.17
CA LYS A 95 11.92 7.32 -22.00
C LYS A 95 12.82 7.47 -20.78
N HIS A 96 12.32 8.02 -19.68
CA HIS A 96 13.07 8.17 -18.44
C HIS A 96 12.49 7.29 -17.35
N PHE A 97 13.33 6.48 -16.71
CA PHE A 97 12.88 5.62 -15.62
C PHE A 97 12.72 6.41 -14.32
N PHE A 98 11.55 6.31 -13.69
CA PHE A 98 11.26 6.97 -12.43
C PHE A 98 10.85 5.92 -11.40
N PHE A 99 11.81 5.52 -10.56
CA PHE A 99 11.62 4.54 -9.50
C PHE A 99 11.24 5.19 -8.17
N PRO A 100 10.04 4.94 -7.60
CA PRO A 100 9.74 5.27 -6.21
C PRO A 100 10.66 4.49 -5.25
N GLY A 101 10.98 5.08 -4.11
CA GLY A 101 11.88 4.47 -3.14
C GLY A 101 11.97 5.22 -1.82
N PHE A 102 12.80 4.69 -0.92
CA PHE A 102 12.94 5.19 0.46
C PHE A 102 14.15 6.12 0.66
N ASP A 103 15.03 6.21 -0.34
CA ASP A 103 16.25 7.01 -0.26
C ASP A 103 16.07 8.41 -0.87
N THR A 104 17.02 9.30 -0.57
CA THR A 104 17.10 10.64 -1.16
C THR A 104 17.21 10.59 -2.68
N ASP A 105 17.90 9.58 -3.21
CA ASP A 105 18.25 9.47 -4.64
C ASP A 105 17.21 8.65 -5.43
N SER A 106 16.05 8.40 -4.81
CA SER A 106 14.90 7.76 -5.44
C SER A 106 13.79 8.76 -5.76
N GLY A 107 12.74 8.28 -6.41
CA GLY A 107 11.54 9.04 -6.73
C GLY A 107 10.65 9.37 -5.53
N GLY A 108 11.02 8.95 -4.31
CA GLY A 108 10.25 9.21 -3.10
C GLY A 108 8.96 8.40 -3.03
N LEU A 109 8.03 8.84 -2.16
CA LEU A 109 6.77 8.16 -1.89
C LEU A 109 5.58 9.11 -2.07
N LEU A 110 4.45 8.58 -2.54
CA LEU A 110 3.21 9.35 -2.61
C LEU A 110 2.76 9.77 -1.21
N ARG A 111 2.55 11.07 -1.03
CA ARG A 111 2.08 11.68 0.21
C ARG A 111 1.33 12.97 -0.11
N GLU A 112 0.02 12.99 0.13
CA GLU A 112 -0.79 14.16 -0.18
C GLU A 112 -0.50 15.32 0.78
N ALA A 113 -0.66 16.55 0.27
CA ALA A 113 -0.63 17.74 1.10
C ALA A 113 -1.64 17.63 2.28
N GLY A 114 -1.14 17.93 3.48
CA GLY A 114 -1.93 17.86 4.71
C GLY A 114 -2.29 16.45 5.19
N LEU A 115 -1.82 15.37 4.55
CA LEU A 115 -2.11 13.99 4.99
C LEU A 115 -1.74 13.78 6.47
N LEU A 116 -0.50 14.13 6.82
CA LEU A 116 0.03 13.94 8.16
C LEU A 116 -0.73 14.78 9.19
N ALA A 117 -1.07 16.03 8.86
CA ALA A 117 -1.87 16.89 9.72
C ALA A 117 -3.28 16.32 9.97
N ARG A 118 -3.93 15.75 8.94
CA ARG A 118 -5.24 15.09 9.09
C ARG A 118 -5.16 13.84 9.96
N ARG A 119 -4.13 13.02 9.78
CA ARG A 119 -3.86 11.87 10.65
C ARG A 119 -3.63 12.31 12.09
N ASP A 120 -2.76 13.30 12.32
CA ASP A 120 -2.43 13.77 13.67
C ASP A 120 -3.65 14.34 14.37
N ALA A 121 -4.50 15.07 13.66
CA ALA A 121 -5.80 15.53 14.18
C ALA A 121 -6.82 14.40 14.42
N PHE A 122 -6.67 13.24 13.78
CA PHE A 122 -7.51 12.08 14.02
C PHE A 122 -7.04 11.29 15.25
N VAL A 123 -5.73 11.01 15.33
CA VAL A 123 -5.13 10.18 16.38
C VAL A 123 -4.93 10.97 17.68
N GLY A 124 -4.62 12.26 17.58
CA GLY A 124 -4.32 13.13 18.73
C GLY A 124 -5.56 13.65 19.47
N ASP A 125 -6.77 13.42 18.96
CA ASP A 125 -8.03 13.70 19.65
C ASP A 125 -8.62 12.39 20.20
N PRO A 126 -8.49 12.14 21.53
CA PRO A 126 -9.03 10.94 22.15
C PRO A 126 -10.53 10.78 21.92
N ALA A 127 -11.31 11.87 21.91
CA ALA A 127 -12.75 11.80 21.70
C ALA A 127 -13.08 11.33 20.28
N ARG A 128 -12.33 11.79 19.28
CA ARG A 128 -12.51 11.39 17.88
C ARG A 128 -12.15 9.94 17.64
N CYS A 129 -11.01 9.48 18.15
CA CYS A 129 -10.59 8.08 18.02
C CYS A 129 -11.56 7.15 18.78
N SER A 130 -11.95 7.51 20.00
CA SER A 130 -12.96 6.78 20.78
C SER A 130 -14.32 6.76 20.08
N ALA A 131 -14.78 7.87 19.49
CA ALA A 131 -16.03 7.91 18.74
C ALA A 131 -15.97 7.03 17.48
N TRP A 132 -14.85 7.04 16.75
CA TRP A 132 -14.66 6.16 15.59
C TRP A 132 -14.70 4.68 15.98
N ARG A 133 -14.03 4.30 17.08
CA ARG A 133 -14.07 2.94 17.63
C ARG A 133 -15.46 2.55 18.14
N ALA A 134 -16.14 3.44 18.86
CA ALA A 134 -17.50 3.22 19.36
C ALA A 134 -18.50 3.01 18.20
N GLY A 135 -18.29 3.67 17.07
CA GLY A 135 -19.08 3.46 15.84
C GLY A 135 -18.96 2.05 15.25
N ARG A 136 -18.01 1.22 15.71
CA ARG A 136 -17.86 -0.19 15.32
C ARG A 136 -18.65 -1.16 16.22
N GLY A 137 -19.25 -0.64 17.28
CA GLY A 137 -20.04 -1.40 18.24
C GLY A 137 -19.25 -1.73 19.53
N PRO A 138 -19.91 -2.40 20.49
CA PRO A 138 -19.31 -2.70 21.78
C PRO A 138 -18.18 -3.73 21.65
N VAL A 139 -16.97 -3.40 22.10
CA VAL A 139 -15.81 -4.31 22.12
C VAL A 139 -15.35 -4.56 23.55
N ALA A 140 -14.59 -5.64 23.78
CA ALA A 140 -13.95 -5.86 25.06
C ALA A 140 -12.98 -4.72 25.40
N ALA A 141 -12.86 -4.40 26.69
CA ALA A 141 -11.85 -3.46 27.17
C ALA A 141 -10.44 -3.96 26.80
N ASP A 142 -9.54 -3.02 26.49
CA ASP A 142 -8.14 -3.28 26.13
C ASP A 142 -7.91 -4.21 24.90
N SER A 143 -8.95 -4.42 24.09
CA SER A 143 -8.83 -5.12 22.80
C SER A 143 -7.76 -4.49 21.92
N LEU A 144 -6.95 -5.35 21.28
CA LEU A 144 -6.07 -4.97 20.20
C LEU A 144 -6.90 -4.79 18.92
N TRP A 145 -6.95 -3.58 18.37
CA TRP A 145 -7.66 -3.30 17.13
C TRP A 145 -6.77 -3.62 15.93
N VAL A 146 -7.18 -4.58 15.11
CA VAL A 146 -6.39 -5.08 13.98
C VAL A 146 -7.16 -4.86 12.69
N SER A 147 -6.55 -4.23 11.67
CA SER A 147 -7.10 -4.24 10.31
C SER A 147 -6.48 -5.38 9.50
N LEU A 148 -7.27 -6.06 8.68
CA LEU A 148 -6.80 -7.15 7.81
C LEU A 148 -7.18 -6.93 6.35
N PHE A 149 -6.20 -6.48 5.56
CA PHE A 149 -6.29 -6.34 4.12
C PHE A 149 -5.18 -7.13 3.42
N ALA A 150 -5.51 -8.35 3.02
CA ALA A 150 -4.56 -9.35 2.54
C ALA A 150 -5.05 -10.04 1.25
N TYR A 151 -4.12 -10.64 0.51
CA TYR A 151 -4.41 -11.69 -0.48
C TYR A 151 -4.92 -12.94 0.25
N GLU A 152 -5.08 -14.02 -0.50
CA GLU A 152 -5.26 -15.37 0.03
C GLU A 152 -4.09 -15.67 1.01
N GLN A 153 -4.41 -16.27 2.16
CA GLN A 153 -3.49 -16.51 3.27
C GLN A 153 -3.67 -17.90 3.87
N PRO A 154 -2.94 -18.91 3.37
CA PRO A 154 -3.07 -20.29 3.81
C PRO A 154 -2.81 -20.51 5.31
N GLY A 155 -1.91 -19.72 5.90
CA GLY A 155 -1.56 -19.81 7.32
C GLY A 155 -2.50 -19.03 8.25
N LEU A 156 -3.55 -18.39 7.73
CA LEU A 156 -4.45 -17.55 8.51
C LEU A 156 -5.16 -18.31 9.64
N ALA A 157 -5.57 -19.56 9.39
CA ALA A 157 -6.29 -20.36 10.39
C ALA A 157 -5.50 -20.54 11.70
N ALA A 158 -4.19 -20.73 11.61
CA ALA A 158 -3.33 -20.86 12.79
C ALA A 158 -3.28 -19.55 13.59
N LEU A 159 -3.17 -18.41 12.92
CA LEU A 159 -3.17 -17.08 13.56
C LEU A 159 -4.53 -16.76 14.20
N ILE A 160 -5.63 -17.08 13.51
CA ILE A 160 -6.99 -16.94 14.05
C ILE A 160 -7.16 -17.77 15.32
N GLY A 161 -6.69 -19.03 15.33
CA GLY A 161 -6.70 -19.86 16.54
C GLY A 161 -5.92 -19.24 17.70
N ALA A 162 -4.74 -18.65 17.42
CA ALA A 162 -3.94 -17.94 18.43
C ALA A 162 -4.67 -16.72 19.00
N TRP A 163 -5.42 -15.98 18.19
CA TRP A 163 -6.23 -14.85 18.66
C TRP A 163 -7.48 -15.28 19.44
N GLN A 164 -8.15 -16.36 19.03
CA GLN A 164 -9.32 -16.89 19.74
C GLN A 164 -8.99 -17.34 21.17
N GLY A 165 -7.83 -17.99 21.35
CA GLY A 165 -7.37 -18.55 22.64
C GLY A 165 -6.38 -17.67 23.42
N GLY A 166 -6.02 -16.49 22.91
CA GLY A 166 -4.96 -15.66 23.47
C GLY A 166 -5.29 -14.94 24.78
N SER A 167 -4.27 -14.36 25.42
CA SER A 167 -4.40 -13.59 26.68
C SER A 167 -4.94 -12.17 26.49
N ARG A 168 -4.92 -11.63 25.27
CA ARG A 168 -5.45 -10.31 24.91
C ARG A 168 -6.57 -10.46 23.88
N ALA A 169 -7.68 -9.74 24.09
CA ALA A 169 -8.76 -9.72 23.10
C ALA A 169 -8.32 -9.01 21.81
N VAL A 170 -8.83 -9.47 20.67
CA VAL A 170 -8.55 -8.89 19.35
C VAL A 170 -9.87 -8.49 18.71
N GLU A 171 -9.96 -7.24 18.25
CA GLU A 171 -11.04 -6.78 17.38
C GLU A 171 -10.50 -6.68 15.95
N LEU A 172 -10.92 -7.60 15.09
CA LEU A 172 -10.44 -7.75 13.72
C LEU A 172 -11.40 -7.09 12.74
N LEU A 173 -10.96 -6.01 12.11
CA LEU A 173 -11.68 -5.28 11.07
C LEU A 173 -11.21 -5.70 9.69
N VAL A 174 -12.11 -6.23 8.86
CA VAL A 174 -11.75 -6.87 7.58
C VAL A 174 -12.51 -6.22 6.44
N PRO A 175 -11.90 -5.27 5.71
CA PRO A 175 -12.48 -4.77 4.46
C PRO A 175 -12.69 -5.90 3.45
N GLU A 176 -13.78 -5.85 2.70
CA GLU A 176 -14.07 -6.79 1.62
C GLU A 176 -12.87 -6.95 0.67
N SER A 177 -12.22 -8.11 0.76
CA SER A 177 -10.96 -8.37 0.09
C SER A 177 -10.77 -9.87 -0.14
N ARG A 178 -9.65 -10.26 -0.75
CA ARG A 178 -9.39 -11.65 -1.16
C ARG A 178 -9.25 -12.61 0.02
N VAL A 179 -8.82 -12.10 1.18
CA VAL A 179 -8.63 -12.89 2.41
C VAL A 179 -9.94 -13.41 3.01
N LEU A 180 -11.11 -12.85 2.63
CA LEU A 180 -12.39 -13.22 3.26
C LEU A 180 -12.72 -14.71 3.13
N GLY A 181 -12.35 -15.35 2.02
CA GLY A 181 -12.59 -16.79 1.84
C GLY A 181 -11.78 -17.65 2.83
N ASP A 182 -10.51 -17.29 3.07
CA ASP A 182 -9.66 -18.00 4.03
C ASP A 182 -10.07 -17.68 5.48
N LEU A 183 -10.53 -16.46 5.74
CA LEU A 183 -11.08 -16.09 7.04
C LEU A 183 -12.37 -16.85 7.35
N ALA A 184 -13.30 -16.95 6.40
CA ALA A 184 -14.54 -17.72 6.56
C ALA A 184 -14.22 -19.19 6.88
N ARG A 185 -13.28 -19.79 6.14
CA ARG A 185 -12.80 -21.16 6.40
C ARG A 185 -12.16 -21.30 7.79
N ALA A 186 -11.34 -20.33 8.20
CA ALA A 186 -10.70 -20.32 9.52
C ALA A 186 -11.70 -20.19 10.69
N LEU A 187 -12.83 -19.49 10.47
CA LEU A 187 -13.90 -19.32 11.46
C LEU A 187 -14.95 -20.45 11.41
N GLY A 188 -14.88 -21.35 10.42
CA GLY A 188 -15.84 -22.44 10.26
C GLY A 188 -17.22 -21.99 9.78
N VAL A 189 -17.29 -20.92 8.99
CA VAL A 189 -18.53 -20.39 8.41
C VAL A 189 -18.51 -20.47 6.88
N ASP A 190 -19.68 -20.58 6.26
CA ASP A 190 -19.80 -20.77 4.80
C ASP A 190 -19.30 -19.55 4.00
N ALA A 191 -19.64 -18.35 4.46
CA ALA A 191 -19.26 -17.10 3.81
C ALA A 191 -19.29 -15.93 4.81
N LEU A 192 -18.56 -14.87 4.45
CA LEU A 192 -18.52 -13.58 5.14
C LEU A 192 -18.87 -12.46 4.15
N ARG A 193 -19.65 -11.48 4.59
CA ARG A 193 -20.16 -10.35 3.80
C ARG A 193 -20.03 -9.05 4.58
N ALA A 194 -19.93 -7.91 3.89
CA ALA A 194 -19.93 -6.61 4.55
C ALA A 194 -21.12 -6.45 5.50
N GLY A 195 -20.83 -6.02 6.73
CA GLY A 195 -21.80 -5.88 7.82
C GLY A 195 -21.82 -7.07 8.78
N ASP A 196 -21.26 -8.22 8.41
CA ASP A 196 -21.21 -9.37 9.30
C ASP A 196 -20.34 -9.08 10.53
N ARG A 197 -20.80 -9.59 11.68
CA ARG A 197 -20.12 -9.49 12.96
C ARG A 197 -20.14 -10.84 13.68
N LEU A 198 -18.97 -11.31 14.10
CA LEU A 198 -18.81 -12.61 14.74
C LEU A 198 -17.96 -12.47 16.00
N GLN A 199 -18.19 -13.34 16.98
CA GLN A 199 -17.38 -13.46 18.18
C GLN A 199 -16.95 -14.93 18.36
N HIS A 200 -15.65 -15.18 18.38
CA HIS A 200 -15.07 -16.50 18.62
C HIS A 200 -14.03 -16.42 19.74
N GLY A 201 -14.38 -16.91 20.93
CA GLY A 201 -13.51 -16.76 22.12
C GLY A 201 -13.19 -15.27 22.35
N ARG A 202 -11.91 -14.93 22.29
CA ARG A 202 -11.40 -13.56 22.47
C ARG A 202 -11.19 -12.76 21.18
N LEU A 203 -11.62 -13.31 20.05
CA LEU A 203 -11.59 -12.66 18.74
C LEU A 203 -12.99 -12.14 18.38
N GLY A 204 -13.14 -10.82 18.29
CA GLY A 204 -14.24 -10.17 17.58
C GLY A 204 -13.86 -9.95 16.12
N VAL A 205 -14.78 -10.18 15.19
CA VAL A 205 -14.58 -9.97 13.76
C VAL A 205 -15.70 -9.09 13.22
N GLN A 206 -15.34 -8.05 12.48
CA GLN A 206 -16.27 -7.21 11.73
C GLN A 206 -15.83 -7.10 10.27
N VAL A 207 -16.73 -7.45 9.36
CA VAL A 207 -16.48 -7.33 7.92
C VAL A 207 -16.95 -5.95 7.45
N LEU A 208 -16.02 -5.16 6.91
CA LEU A 208 -16.27 -3.81 6.46
C LEU A 208 -16.55 -3.77 4.95
N PRO A 209 -17.47 -2.91 4.47
CA PRO A 209 -17.60 -2.66 3.04
C PRO A 209 -16.29 -2.08 2.49
N PHE A 210 -16.02 -2.35 1.22
CA PHE A 210 -14.92 -1.68 0.53
C PHE A 210 -15.15 -0.15 0.50
N THR A 211 -14.12 0.63 0.80
CA THR A 211 -14.20 2.09 0.93
C THR A 211 -13.20 2.79 0.01
N ASP A 212 -13.29 4.12 -0.07
CA ASP A 212 -12.32 4.94 -0.79
C ASP A 212 -11.01 5.08 0.00
N GLN A 213 -10.03 5.76 -0.58
CA GLN A 213 -8.71 5.89 0.04
C GLN A 213 -8.75 6.66 1.37
N ALA A 214 -9.61 7.68 1.49
CA ALA A 214 -9.73 8.46 2.72
C ALA A 214 -10.36 7.65 3.85
N GLY A 215 -11.38 6.84 3.55
CA GLY A 215 -11.97 5.90 4.50
C GLY A 215 -10.98 4.81 4.91
N TYR A 216 -10.16 4.32 3.98
CA TYR A 216 -9.13 3.33 4.28
C TYR A 216 -8.00 3.91 5.14
N ASP A 217 -7.56 5.14 4.88
CA ASP A 217 -6.58 5.83 5.73
C ASP A 217 -7.10 5.94 7.19
N GLN A 218 -8.36 6.32 7.40
CA GLN A 218 -8.96 6.38 8.74
C GLN A 218 -9.02 5.01 9.43
N LEU A 219 -9.25 3.93 8.67
CA LEU A 219 -9.15 2.56 9.19
C LEU A 219 -7.74 2.29 9.71
N LEU A 220 -6.71 2.62 8.93
CA LEU A 220 -5.32 2.44 9.34
C LEU A 220 -4.96 3.26 10.58
N TRP A 221 -5.46 4.49 10.68
CA TRP A 221 -5.22 5.38 11.82
C TRP A 221 -5.94 4.92 13.09
N GLY A 222 -7.13 4.33 12.94
CA GLY A 222 -7.97 3.87 14.05
C GLY A 222 -7.54 2.53 14.66
N CYS A 223 -6.80 1.70 13.92
CA CYS A 223 -6.28 0.42 14.37
C CYS A 223 -4.92 0.54 15.07
N ASP A 224 -4.64 -0.43 15.95
CA ASP A 224 -3.37 -0.56 16.67
C ASP A 224 -2.34 -1.36 15.84
N LEU A 225 -2.81 -2.24 14.95
CA LEU A 225 -1.99 -3.05 14.05
C LEU A 225 -2.68 -3.18 12.69
N ASN A 226 -1.93 -3.04 11.61
CA ASN A 226 -2.48 -3.09 10.25
C ASN A 226 -1.82 -4.17 9.39
N PHE A 227 -2.56 -5.21 9.00
CA PHE A 227 -2.12 -6.13 7.95
C PHE A 227 -2.52 -5.53 6.60
N VAL A 228 -1.51 -5.26 5.76
CA VAL A 228 -1.65 -4.59 4.46
C VAL A 228 -0.94 -5.38 3.37
N ARG A 229 -1.14 -5.00 2.10
CA ARG A 229 -0.59 -5.76 0.96
C ARG A 229 -0.23 -4.89 -0.24
N GLY A 230 0.48 -5.48 -1.18
CA GLY A 230 0.80 -4.81 -2.45
C GLY A 230 1.63 -3.55 -2.21
N GLU A 231 1.37 -2.47 -2.95
CA GLU A 231 2.19 -1.25 -2.89
C GLU A 231 1.49 -0.09 -2.18
N ASP A 232 0.31 0.33 -2.63
CA ASP A 232 -0.34 1.53 -2.09
C ASP A 232 -0.67 1.38 -0.60
N SER A 233 -1.40 0.32 -0.19
CA SER A 233 -1.75 0.12 1.22
C SER A 233 -0.52 -0.08 2.12
N PHE A 234 0.59 -0.56 1.56
CA PHE A 234 1.87 -0.66 2.24
C PHE A 234 2.49 0.72 2.51
N VAL A 235 2.41 1.65 1.56
CA VAL A 235 2.82 3.06 1.79
C VAL A 235 1.85 3.75 2.76
N ARG A 236 0.53 3.53 2.63
CA ARG A 236 -0.47 4.13 3.52
C ARG A 236 -0.27 3.70 4.98
N ALA A 237 0.05 2.43 5.24
CA ALA A 237 0.33 1.92 6.58
C ALA A 237 1.55 2.60 7.23
N GLN A 238 2.57 2.94 6.45
CA GLN A 238 3.73 3.68 6.94
C GLN A 238 3.34 5.12 7.32
N TRP A 239 2.51 5.78 6.51
CA TRP A 239 1.98 7.10 6.84
C TRP A 239 1.03 7.10 8.04
N ALA A 240 0.33 5.99 8.29
CA ALA A 240 -0.49 5.83 9.49
C ALA A 240 0.34 5.86 10.79
N ALA A 241 1.66 5.65 10.71
CA ALA A 241 2.57 5.67 11.85
C ALA A 241 2.17 4.67 12.95
N LYS A 242 1.70 3.49 12.54
CA LYS A 242 1.28 2.37 13.39
C LYS A 242 2.05 1.10 13.03
N PRO A 243 2.20 0.15 13.96
CA PRO A 243 2.67 -1.19 13.63
C PRO A 243 1.89 -1.78 12.45
N PHE A 244 2.58 -2.45 11.55
CA PHE A 244 1.96 -3.07 10.39
C PHE A 244 2.67 -4.36 9.98
N VAL A 245 1.97 -5.17 9.19
CA VAL A 245 2.48 -6.41 8.59
C VAL A 245 2.20 -6.37 7.11
N TRP A 246 3.25 -6.53 6.30
CA TRP A 246 3.14 -6.46 4.85
C TRP A 246 3.04 -7.85 4.23
N GLN A 247 1.99 -8.10 3.45
CA GLN A 247 1.95 -9.17 2.47
C GLN A 247 2.42 -8.65 1.12
N ILE A 248 3.66 -8.95 0.77
CA ILE A 248 4.19 -8.60 -0.55
C ILE A 248 3.50 -9.44 -1.63
N TYR A 249 3.37 -8.91 -2.84
CA TYR A 249 2.78 -9.67 -3.95
C TYR A 249 3.68 -10.87 -4.29
N PRO A 250 3.17 -12.12 -4.28
CA PRO A 250 3.96 -13.28 -4.65
C PRO A 250 4.45 -13.19 -6.10
N GLN A 251 5.75 -13.33 -6.29
CA GLN A 251 6.40 -13.38 -7.60
C GLN A 251 7.00 -14.77 -7.86
N SER A 252 7.13 -15.13 -9.14
CA SER A 252 7.79 -16.36 -9.59
C SER A 252 9.22 -16.44 -9.05
N GLY A 253 9.68 -17.66 -8.74
CA GLY A 253 11.04 -17.90 -8.24
C GLY A 253 11.35 -17.32 -6.86
N ALA A 254 10.33 -16.91 -6.09
CA ALA A 254 10.49 -16.28 -4.78
C ALA A 254 11.26 -14.94 -4.78
N ALA A 255 11.35 -14.24 -5.92
CA ALA A 255 12.01 -12.92 -6.03
C ALA A 255 11.42 -11.85 -5.09
N HIS A 256 10.16 -12.01 -4.69
CA HIS A 256 9.50 -11.17 -3.70
C HIS A 256 10.13 -11.25 -2.29
N ARG A 257 10.93 -12.29 -2.00
CA ARG A 257 11.68 -12.40 -0.75
C ARG A 257 12.80 -11.36 -0.66
N ASP A 258 13.58 -11.19 -1.73
CA ASP A 258 14.69 -10.24 -1.74
C ASP A 258 14.17 -8.80 -1.54
N LYS A 259 13.04 -8.48 -2.17
CA LYS A 259 12.34 -7.20 -1.98
C LYS A 259 11.82 -7.01 -0.55
N LEU A 260 11.31 -8.08 0.08
CA LEU A 260 10.88 -8.06 1.47
C LEU A 260 12.07 -7.83 2.41
N ASP A 261 13.17 -8.56 2.21
CA ASP A 261 14.39 -8.50 3.02
C ASP A 261 15.07 -7.13 2.88
N ALA A 262 15.13 -6.58 1.68
CA ALA A 262 15.63 -5.23 1.43
C ALA A 262 14.85 -4.17 2.21
N PHE A 263 13.51 -4.26 2.21
CA PHE A 263 12.69 -3.35 3.01
C PHE A 263 12.89 -3.57 4.52
N LEU A 264 12.90 -4.82 5.00
CA LEU A 264 13.10 -5.13 6.41
C LEU A 264 14.43 -4.58 6.93
N GLY A 265 15.51 -4.70 6.15
CA GLY A 265 16.83 -4.15 6.49
C GLY A 265 16.80 -2.63 6.68
N ARG A 266 16.09 -1.91 5.81
CA ARG A 266 15.95 -0.45 5.90
C ARG A 266 15.00 0.00 7.00
N TYR A 267 13.86 -0.65 7.11
CA TYR A 267 12.81 -0.34 8.09
C TYR A 267 13.35 -0.53 9.51
N LEU A 268 13.96 -1.68 9.79
CA LEU A 268 14.43 -2.03 11.13
C LEU A 268 15.79 -1.43 11.52
N ALA A 269 16.37 -0.57 10.67
CA ALA A 269 17.63 0.11 10.98
C ALA A 269 17.52 0.92 12.28
N GLY A 270 18.31 0.55 13.28
CA GLY A 270 18.32 1.19 14.61
C GLY A 270 17.26 0.67 15.59
N VAL A 271 16.48 -0.35 15.24
CA VAL A 271 15.54 -1.01 16.15
C VAL A 271 16.28 -2.01 17.05
N ALA A 272 15.87 -2.14 18.31
CA ALA A 272 16.47 -3.09 19.24
C ALA A 272 16.35 -4.54 18.72
N PRO A 273 17.33 -5.43 18.99
CA PRO A 273 17.37 -6.76 18.38
C PRO A 273 16.11 -7.62 18.61
N ALA A 274 15.55 -7.62 19.82
CA ALA A 274 14.38 -8.44 20.16
C ALA A 274 13.12 -8.05 19.37
N PRO A 275 12.63 -6.78 19.37
CA PRO A 275 11.47 -6.39 18.58
C PRO A 275 11.72 -6.51 17.06
N ALA A 276 12.95 -6.26 16.60
CA ALA A 276 13.31 -6.45 15.20
C ALA A 276 13.18 -7.93 14.78
N ALA A 277 13.75 -8.86 15.55
CA ALA A 277 13.66 -10.29 15.28
C ALA A 277 12.21 -10.80 15.32
N ALA A 278 11.39 -10.31 16.24
CA ALA A 278 9.97 -10.66 16.33
C ALA A 278 9.19 -10.21 15.08
N LEU A 279 9.44 -8.99 14.59
CA LEU A 279 8.84 -8.50 13.36
C LEU A 279 9.27 -9.32 12.15
N VAL A 280 10.57 -9.58 12.00
CA VAL A 280 11.10 -10.40 10.89
C VAL A 280 10.46 -11.79 10.92
N ALA A 281 10.43 -12.46 12.06
CA ALA A 281 9.85 -13.80 12.17
C ALA A 281 8.37 -13.83 11.73
N LEU A 282 7.57 -12.86 12.19
CA LEU A 282 6.17 -12.77 11.78
C LEU A 282 6.02 -12.48 10.28
N TRP A 283 6.77 -11.51 9.74
CA TRP A 283 6.68 -11.13 8.33
C TRP A 283 7.13 -12.25 7.39
N GLN A 284 8.19 -12.97 7.74
CA GLN A 284 8.64 -14.14 6.98
C GLN A 284 7.57 -15.24 7.01
N ALA A 285 6.99 -15.55 8.17
CA ALA A 285 5.91 -16.52 8.27
C ALA A 285 4.65 -16.09 7.50
N TRP A 286 4.30 -14.80 7.53
CA TRP A 286 3.15 -14.22 6.83
C TRP A 286 3.28 -14.26 5.31
N ASN A 287 4.51 -14.19 4.79
CA ASN A 287 4.79 -14.29 3.35
C ASN A 287 5.13 -15.72 2.91
N GLY A 288 4.88 -16.73 3.76
CA GLY A 288 5.04 -18.14 3.39
C GLY A 288 6.48 -18.66 3.46
N PHE A 289 7.41 -17.91 4.04
CA PHE A 289 8.81 -18.31 4.25
C PHE A 289 9.05 -18.99 5.60
N GLY A 290 8.00 -19.25 6.36
CA GLY A 290 8.06 -19.97 7.63
C GLY A 290 8.34 -21.47 7.45
N ALA A 291 8.92 -22.10 8.46
CA ALA A 291 9.28 -23.53 8.42
C ALA A 291 8.06 -24.49 8.49
N SER A 292 6.87 -24.00 8.86
CA SER A 292 5.66 -24.83 9.00
C SER A 292 4.38 -24.00 8.87
N ALA A 293 3.24 -24.69 8.70
CA ALA A 293 1.91 -24.07 8.74
C ALA A 293 1.58 -23.39 10.09
N ALA A 294 2.27 -23.77 11.17
CA ALA A 294 2.10 -23.18 12.49
C ALA A 294 3.03 -21.98 12.74
N ALA A 295 3.95 -21.66 11.82
CA ALA A 295 4.97 -20.62 12.01
C ALA A 295 4.37 -19.25 12.35
N LEU A 296 3.21 -18.91 11.76
CA LEU A 296 2.50 -17.66 12.05
C LEU A 296 2.01 -17.59 13.50
N ALA A 297 1.35 -18.65 13.98
CA ALA A 297 0.88 -18.73 15.36
C ALA A 297 2.05 -18.74 16.35
N GLN A 298 3.17 -19.37 16.00
CA GLN A 298 4.38 -19.42 16.83
C GLN A 298 5.11 -18.08 16.93
N ALA A 299 5.11 -17.28 15.85
CA ALA A 299 5.73 -15.96 15.83
C ALA A 299 4.88 -14.89 16.55
N TRP A 300 3.56 -15.10 16.67
CA TRP A 300 2.62 -14.12 17.21
C TRP A 300 2.93 -13.63 18.64
N PRO A 301 3.25 -14.49 19.64
CA PRO A 301 3.47 -14.02 21.02
C PRO A 301 4.61 -13.00 21.12
N ALA A 302 5.78 -13.30 20.57
CA ALA A 302 6.93 -12.40 20.57
C ALA A 302 6.63 -11.09 19.80
N PHE A 303 5.91 -11.19 18.69
CA PHE A 303 5.47 -10.01 17.93
C PHE A 303 4.51 -9.13 18.74
N SER A 304 3.52 -9.74 19.40
CA SER A 304 2.54 -9.04 20.23
C SER A 304 3.21 -8.32 21.41
N GLU A 305 4.22 -8.93 22.03
CA GLU A 305 5.03 -8.30 23.08
C GLU A 305 5.88 -7.14 22.55
N ALA A 306 6.33 -7.23 21.30
CA ALA A 306 7.12 -6.18 20.63
C ALA A 306 6.29 -4.96 20.18
N LEU A 307 4.95 -5.06 20.13
CA LEU A 307 4.06 -4.01 19.59
C LEU A 307 4.32 -2.60 20.16
N PRO A 308 4.50 -2.39 21.49
CA PRO A 308 4.78 -1.06 22.01
C PRO A 308 6.08 -0.44 21.46
N ALA A 309 7.14 -1.24 21.33
CA ALA A 309 8.41 -0.80 20.75
C ALA A 309 8.27 -0.53 19.24
N LEU A 310 7.51 -1.37 18.54
CA LEU A 310 7.23 -1.21 17.11
C LEU A 310 6.33 0.00 16.82
N ASP A 311 5.43 0.38 17.73
CA ASP A 311 4.60 1.58 17.59
C ASP A 311 5.44 2.86 17.73
N ALA A 312 6.35 2.90 18.71
CA ALA A 312 7.32 3.99 18.81
C ALA A 312 8.21 4.08 17.56
N HIS A 313 8.67 2.93 17.06
CA HIS A 313 9.45 2.85 15.84
C HIS A 313 8.68 3.32 14.59
N ALA A 314 7.41 2.92 14.41
CA ALA A 314 6.60 3.31 13.27
C ALA A 314 6.41 4.83 13.19
N ARG A 315 6.26 5.50 14.34
CA ARG A 315 6.23 6.97 14.43
C ARG A 315 7.55 7.61 14.02
N HIS A 316 8.68 7.08 14.50
CA HIS A 316 10.00 7.54 14.11
C HIS A 316 10.27 7.35 12.60
N TRP A 317 9.95 6.17 12.07
CA TRP A 317 10.05 5.85 10.65
C TRP A 317 9.22 6.82 9.79
N CYS A 318 7.96 7.03 10.14
CA CYS A 318 7.12 8.00 9.45
C CYS A 318 7.73 9.42 9.48
N GLY A 319 8.30 9.84 10.61
CA GLY A 319 8.98 11.13 10.73
C GLY A 319 10.19 11.24 9.80
N ARG A 320 11.00 10.17 9.69
CA ARG A 320 12.13 10.11 8.75
C ARG A 320 11.66 10.24 7.29
N LEU A 321 10.62 9.50 6.90
CA LEU A 321 10.05 9.61 5.56
C LEU A 321 9.44 11.01 5.31
N ALA A 322 8.82 11.60 6.33
CA ALA A 322 8.20 12.92 6.26
C ALA A 322 9.22 14.05 5.99
N ALA A 323 10.48 13.87 6.41
CA ALA A 323 11.55 14.84 6.17
C ALA A 323 11.94 14.98 4.69
N GLY A 324 11.66 13.96 3.87
CA GLY A 324 11.86 14.00 2.43
C GLY A 324 10.69 14.63 1.67
N GLU A 325 10.98 15.13 0.46
CA GLU A 325 9.96 15.52 -0.51
C GLU A 325 9.13 14.30 -0.96
N ASP A 326 7.84 14.53 -1.19
CA ASP A 326 6.92 13.53 -1.74
C ASP A 326 7.20 13.26 -3.23
N LEU A 327 6.67 12.14 -3.72
CA LEU A 327 6.87 11.68 -5.08
C LEU A 327 6.41 12.68 -6.14
N VAL A 328 5.28 13.34 -5.95
CA VAL A 328 4.71 14.25 -6.95
C VAL A 328 5.59 15.49 -7.08
N THR A 329 6.09 16.01 -5.96
CA THR A 329 7.07 17.11 -5.95
C THR A 329 8.35 16.73 -6.68
N ARG A 330 8.93 15.55 -6.39
CA ARG A 330 10.15 15.07 -7.06
C ARG A 330 9.94 14.84 -8.55
N LEU A 331 8.81 14.23 -8.94
CA LEU A 331 8.46 13.99 -10.33
C LEU A 331 8.28 15.29 -11.11
N THR A 332 7.57 16.26 -10.55
CA THR A 332 7.35 17.57 -11.19
C THR A 332 8.68 18.31 -11.42
N ARG A 333 9.57 18.30 -10.42
CA ARG A 333 10.92 18.85 -10.56
C ARG A 333 11.72 18.12 -11.64
N PHE A 334 11.66 16.79 -11.66
CA PHE A 334 12.36 15.96 -12.64
C PHE A 334 11.90 16.27 -14.07
N CYS A 335 10.58 16.32 -14.31
CA CYS A 335 10.02 16.70 -15.60
C CYS A 335 10.45 18.12 -16.02
N SER A 336 10.41 19.08 -15.09
CA SER A 336 10.84 20.46 -15.36
C SER A 336 12.32 20.54 -15.77
N HIS A 337 13.18 19.73 -15.15
CA HIS A 337 14.59 19.65 -15.49
C HIS A 337 14.80 19.10 -16.92
N ILE A 338 14.09 18.03 -17.28
CA ILE A 338 14.15 17.45 -18.63
C ILE A 338 13.67 18.47 -19.67
N GLU A 339 12.55 19.16 -19.42
CA GLU A 339 12.04 20.17 -20.34
C GLU A 339 13.03 21.32 -20.55
N ALA A 340 13.70 21.77 -19.48
CA ALA A 340 14.71 22.82 -19.56
C ALA A 340 15.95 22.37 -20.36
N ALA A 341 16.38 21.12 -20.21
CA ALA A 341 17.51 20.56 -20.94
C ALA A 341 17.23 20.34 -22.45
N ALA A 342 15.96 20.30 -22.84
CA ALA A 342 15.52 20.11 -24.22
C ALA A 342 15.31 21.43 -25.02
N ARG A 343 15.47 22.60 -24.37
CA ARG A 343 15.39 23.93 -25.00
C ARG A 343 16.74 24.42 -25.47
#